data_AF-A0A1F3Z9A8-F1
#
_entry.id   AF-A0A1F3Z9A8-F1
#
_cell.length_a   1.000
_cell.length_b   1.000
_cell.length_c   1.000
_cell.angle_alpha   90.00
_cell.angle_beta   90.00
_cell.angle_gamma   90.00
#
_symmetry.space_group_name_H-M   'P 1'
#
loop_
_entity.id
_entity.type
_entity.pdbx_description
1 polymer ?
#
loop_
_entity_poly.entity_id
_entity_poly.type
_entity_poly.pdbx_seq_one_letter_code
_entity_poly.pdbx_strand_id
1 'polypeptide(L)' 'METKEDQATEALPSGAPLPGDFWQAMSFDELAAAQGVGPITNIDALVGTWPGEANDGFEESIHRLRRANIRAA' A
#
# COMPACT_ATOMS: atom_id res chain seq x y z
N MET A 1 44.35 -5.62 13.99
CA MET A 1 43.67 -6.35 12.91
C MET A 1 42.23 -5.88 12.95
N GLU A 2 41.83 -5.00 12.04
CA GLU A 2 40.40 -4.71 11.85
C GLU A 2 39.71 -5.99 11.40
N THR A 3 38.57 -6.30 12.01
CA THR A 3 37.80 -7.48 11.63
C THR A 3 37.04 -7.16 10.34
N LYS A 4 36.72 -8.19 9.55
CA LYS A 4 35.87 -8.05 8.35
C LYS A 4 34.51 -7.40 8.66
N GLU A 5 34.10 -7.43 9.92
CA GLU A 5 32.87 -6.82 10.43
C GLU A 5 32.97 -5.29 10.48
N ASP A 6 34.15 -4.74 10.81
CA ASP A 6 34.40 -3.29 10.84
C ASP A 6 34.35 -2.67 9.43
N GLN A 7 34.82 -3.39 8.41
CA GLN A 7 34.72 -2.94 7.01
C GLN A 7 33.29 -3.00 6.45
N ALA A 8 32.44 -3.89 7.00
CA ALA A 8 31.07 -4.06 6.52
C ALA A 8 30.14 -2.95 7.02
N THR A 9 30.40 -2.40 8.21
CA THR A 9 29.65 -1.28 8.77
C THR A 9 29.99 0.05 8.10
N GLU A 10 31.24 0.23 7.65
CA GLU A 10 31.67 1.44 6.93
C GLU A 10 31.06 1.56 5.51
N ALA A 11 30.64 0.43 4.92
CA ALA A 11 29.94 0.40 3.64
C ALA A 11 28.44 0.71 3.74
N LEU A 12 27.88 0.81 4.94
CA LEU A 12 26.47 1.16 5.12
C LEU A 12 26.30 2.66 4.90
N PRO A 13 25.36 3.10 4.05
CA PRO A 13 25.03 4.51 3.95
C PRO A 13 24.59 5.01 5.32
N SER A 14 25.36 5.94 5.89
CA SER A 14 24.96 6.68 7.09
C SER A 14 23.79 7.58 6.72
N GLY A 15 22.58 7.04 6.83
CA GLY A 15 21.35 7.78 6.62
C GLY A 15 21.14 8.85 7.69
N ALA A 16 20.35 9.86 7.37
CA ALA A 16 19.85 10.78 8.40
C ALA A 16 19.09 9.96 9.48
N PRO A 17 19.17 10.35 10.77
CA PRO A 17 18.36 9.75 11.81
C PRO A 17 16.90 9.78 11.37
N LEU A 18 16.21 8.64 11.46
CA LEU A 18 14.78 8.60 11.17
C LEU A 18 14.06 9.56 12.11
N PRO A 19 13.06 10.31 11.62
CA PRO A 19 12.17 11.08 12.47
C PRO A 19 11.64 10.21 13.63
N GLY A 20 11.52 10.77 14.83
CA GLY A 20 11.13 10.01 16.03
C GLY A 20 9.73 9.38 15.96
N ASP A 21 8.90 9.86 15.03
CA ASP A 21 7.57 9.39 14.69
C ASP A 21 7.55 8.39 13.52
N PHE A 22 8.69 8.07 12.90
CA PHE A 22 8.76 7.16 11.75
C PHE A 22 8.17 5.76 12.03
N TRP A 23 8.32 5.26 13.28
CA TRP A 23 7.78 3.97 13.71
C TRP A 23 6.45 4.08 14.47
N GLN A 24 5.73 5.21 14.39
CA GLN A 24 4.40 5.28 14.98
C GLN A 24 3.42 4.36 14.24
N ALA A 25 2.67 3.59 15.02
CA ALA A 25 1.53 2.86 14.50
C ALA A 25 0.46 3.85 14.06
N MET A 26 0.39 4.13 12.76
CA MET A 26 -0.70 4.87 12.14
C MET A 26 -1.87 3.92 11.86
N SER A 27 -3.10 4.43 12.02
CA SER A 27 -4.28 3.79 11.45
C SER A 27 -4.20 3.77 9.92
N PHE A 28 -5.02 2.93 9.28
CA PHE A 28 -5.10 2.88 7.82
C PHE A 28 -5.51 4.23 7.21
N ASP A 29 -6.42 4.96 7.88
CA ASP A 29 -6.89 6.26 7.41
C ASP A 29 -5.78 7.33 7.48
N GLU A 30 -5.00 7.34 8.57
CA GLU A 30 -3.86 8.23 8.74
C GLU A 30 -2.75 7.94 7.72
N LEU A 31 -2.45 6.66 7.47
CA LEU A 31 -1.48 6.24 6.47
C LEU A 31 -1.91 6.64 5.06
N ALA A 32 -3.19 6.43 4.72
CA ALA A 32 -3.74 6.84 3.43
C ALA A 32 -3.64 8.36 3.24
N ALA A 33 -3.99 9.15 4.27
CA ALA A 33 -3.88 10.60 4.25
C ALA A 33 -2.42 11.08 4.09
N ALA A 34 -1.48 10.49 4.83
CA ALA A 34 -0.05 10.83 4.75
C ALA A 34 0.54 10.54 3.36
N GLN A 35 0.04 9.51 2.67
CA GLN A 35 0.45 9.14 1.31
C GLN A 35 -0.34 9.85 0.21
N GLY A 36 -1.32 10.70 0.57
CA GLY A 36 -2.21 11.35 -0.40
C GLY A 36 -3.14 10.37 -1.14
N VAL A 37 -3.35 9.17 -0.58
CA VAL A 37 -4.24 8.16 -1.14
C VAL A 37 -5.68 8.47 -0.71
N GLY A 38 -6.54 8.74 -1.70
CA GLY A 38 -7.96 8.98 -1.48
C GLY A 38 -8.82 7.75 -1.77
N PRO A 39 -10.07 7.70 -1.25
CA PRO A 39 -11.02 6.67 -1.61
C PRO A 39 -11.32 6.72 -3.12
N ILE A 40 -11.25 5.54 -3.75
CA ILE A 40 -11.43 5.41 -5.20
C ILE A 40 -12.92 5.50 -5.53
N THR A 41 -13.29 6.58 -6.22
CA THR A 41 -14.67 6.88 -6.62
C THR A 41 -15.06 6.22 -7.94
N ASN A 42 -14.12 6.04 -8.87
CA ASN A 42 -14.32 5.36 -10.14
C ASN A 42 -13.55 4.03 -10.17
N ILE A 43 -14.25 2.93 -9.92
CA ILE A 43 -13.66 1.59 -9.91
C ILE A 43 -13.36 1.11 -11.32
N ASP A 44 -14.16 1.51 -12.30
CA ASP A 44 -14.03 1.02 -13.67
C ASP A 44 -12.66 1.40 -14.27
N ALA A 45 -12.03 2.45 -13.72
CA ALA A 45 -10.65 2.83 -14.02
C ALA A 45 -9.59 1.81 -13.58
N LEU A 46 -9.89 0.96 -12.59
CA LEU A 46 -9.00 -0.11 -12.09
C LEU A 46 -9.25 -1.45 -12.79
N VAL A 47 -10.47 -1.68 -13.26
CA VAL A 47 -10.89 -3.00 -13.73
C VAL A 47 -10.53 -3.21 -15.20
N GLY A 48 -10.42 -2.13 -15.98
CA GLY A 48 -10.09 -2.20 -17.41
C GLY A 48 -8.72 -2.77 -17.79
N THR A 49 -7.85 -3.09 -16.82
CA THR A 49 -6.53 -3.72 -17.06
C THR A 49 -6.34 -4.99 -16.24
N TRP A 50 -7.41 -5.60 -15.71
CA TRP A 50 -7.26 -6.83 -14.93
C TRP A 50 -6.72 -7.96 -15.83
N PRO A 51 -5.61 -8.64 -15.44
CA PRO A 51 -5.07 -9.75 -16.22
C PRO A 51 -6.01 -10.95 -16.08
N GLY A 52 -6.97 -11.03 -16.98
CA GLY A 52 -7.99 -12.08 -17.07
C GLY A 52 -8.50 -12.18 -18.51
N GLU A 53 -9.32 -13.20 -18.78
CA GLU A 53 -10.03 -13.26 -20.05
C GLU A 53 -11.09 -12.16 -20.12
N ALA A 54 -11.36 -11.63 -21.30
CA ALA A 54 -12.42 -10.63 -21.47
C ALA A 54 -13.77 -11.23 -21.06
N ASN A 55 -14.43 -10.60 -20.08
CA ASN A 55 -15.72 -11.02 -19.50
C ASN A 55 -15.66 -12.30 -18.65
N ASP A 56 -14.60 -12.50 -17.88
CA ASP A 56 -14.52 -13.57 -16.87
C ASP A 56 -15.46 -13.38 -15.66
N GLY A 57 -16.23 -12.28 -15.64
CA GLY A 57 -17.18 -11.95 -14.59
C GLY A 57 -16.53 -11.27 -13.37
N PHE A 58 -15.25 -10.89 -13.46
CA PHE A 58 -14.54 -10.21 -12.40
C PHE A 58 -15.20 -8.87 -12.03
N GLU A 59 -15.54 -8.02 -13.00
CA GLU A 59 -16.24 -6.75 -12.81
C GLU A 59 -17.51 -6.95 -11.97
N GLU A 60 -18.33 -7.93 -12.35
CA GLU A 60 -19.60 -8.21 -11.69
C GLU A 60 -19.41 -8.67 -10.24
N SER A 61 -18.38 -9.49 -9.99
CA SER A 61 -18.02 -9.97 -8.66
C SER A 61 -17.62 -8.83 -7.73
N ILE A 62 -16.81 -7.88 -8.22
CA ILE A 62 -16.38 -6.69 -7.47
C ILE A 62 -17.57 -5.78 -7.17
N HIS A 63 -18.43 -5.55 -8.16
CA HIS A 63 -19.65 -4.77 -7.97
C HIS A 63 -20.57 -5.39 -6.91
N ARG A 64 -20.70 -6.73 -6.89
CA ARG A 64 -21.52 -7.44 -5.89
C ARG A 64 -20.94 -7.30 -4.49
N LEU A 65 -19.63 -7.50 -4.33
CA LEU A 65 -18.94 -7.39 -3.04
C LEU A 65 -19.10 -6.00 -2.43
N ARG A 66 -18.90 -4.93 -3.22
CA ARG A 66 -19.06 -3.56 -2.71
C ARG A 66 -20.49 -3.23 -2.29
N ARG A 67 -21.49 -3.67 -3.06
CA ARG A 67 -22.91 -3.48 -2.67
C ARG A 67 -23.26 -4.19 -1.37
N ALA A 68 -22.66 -5.36 -1.10
CA ALA A 68 -22.87 -6.08 0.15
C ALA A 68 -22.32 -5.30 1.36
N ASN A 69 -21.12 -4.71 1.24
CA ASN A 69 -20.51 -3.94 2.32
C ASN A 69 -21.25 -2.62 2.61
N ILE A 70 -21.86 -1.98 1.60
CA ILE A 70 -22.67 -0.76 1.81
C ILE A 70 -23.96 -1.05 2.59
N ARG A 71 -24.52 -2.27 2.52
CA ARG A 71 -25.74 -2.65 3.27
C ARG A 71 -25.50 -3.07 4.72
N ALA A 72 -24.25 -3.26 5.11
CA ALA A 72 -23.86 -3.69 6.45
C ALA A 72 -23.45 -2.53 7.38
N ALA A 73 -23.48 -1.30 6.88
CA ALA A 73 -23.27 -0.05 7.61
C ALA A 73 -24.60 0.70 7.79
#